data_AF-A0A9D6KI22-F1
#
_entry.id   AF-A0A9D6KI22-F1
#
_cell.length_a   1.000
_cell.length_b   1.000
_cell.length_c   1.000
_cell.angle_alpha   90.00
_cell.angle_beta   90.00
_cell.angle_gamma   90.00
#
_symmetry.space_group_name_H-M   'P 1'
#
loop_
_entity.id
_entity.type
_entity.pdbx_description
1 polymer ?
#
loop_
_entity_poly.entity_id
_entity_poly.type
_entity_poly.pdbx_seq_one_letter_code
_entity_poly.pdbx_strand_id
1 'polypeptide(L)' 'MSTQPRITVSESGSALSHVPALNDAFWKLYREFWSHGVLDHRAKEMARIRNARVTNCGL' A
#
# COMPACT_ATOMS: atom_id res chain seq x y z
N MET A 1 -16.60 12.00 -30.61
CA MET A 1 -16.22 12.13 -29.19
C MET A 1 -16.78 10.94 -28.44
N SER A 2 -15.92 10.09 -27.88
CA SER A 2 -16.30 9.03 -26.94
C SER A 2 -15.24 9.02 -25.84
N THR A 3 -15.64 9.38 -24.63
CA THR A 3 -14.77 9.52 -23.45
C THR A 3 -14.98 8.35 -22.49
N GLN A 4 -14.94 7.12 -22.99
CA GLN A 4 -14.96 5.97 -22.07
C GLN A 4 -13.63 5.90 -21.32
N PRO A 5 -13.63 5.85 -19.99
CA PRO A 5 -12.41 5.74 -19.21
C PRO A 5 -11.75 4.39 -19.53
N ARG A 6 -10.44 4.42 -19.86
CA ARG A 6 -9.65 3.25 -20.25
C ARG A 6 -9.52 2.20 -19.13
N ILE A 7 -9.81 2.57 -17.89
CA ILE A 7 -9.74 1.70 -16.71
C ILE A 7 -10.90 2.06 -15.79
N THR A 8 -11.76 1.08 -15.47
CA THR A 8 -12.67 1.15 -14.33
C THR A 8 -11.84 0.86 -13.08
N VAL A 9 -11.57 1.91 -12.29
CA VAL A 9 -11.04 1.72 -10.94
C VAL A 9 -12.12 0.98 -10.15
N SER A 10 -11.81 -0.23 -9.69
CA SER A 10 -12.61 -0.87 -8.65
C SER A 10 -12.55 0.04 -7.43
N GLU A 11 -13.69 0.60 -7.02
CA GLU A 11 -13.82 1.55 -5.90
C GLU A 11 -13.31 1.01 -4.53
N SER A 12 -12.82 -0.24 -4.49
CA SER A 12 -12.36 -0.93 -3.28
C SER A 12 -11.08 -1.76 -3.49
N GLY A 13 -10.44 -1.72 -4.67
CA GLY A 13 -9.28 -2.54 -5.00
C GLY A 13 -7.97 -1.76 -5.11
N SER A 14 -6.91 -2.25 -4.45
CA SER A 14 -5.52 -1.79 -4.68
C SER A 14 -5.15 -1.90 -6.16
N ALA A 15 -4.31 -0.99 -6.69
CA ALA A 15 -3.75 -1.13 -8.03
C ALA A 15 -3.01 -2.47 -8.23
N LEU A 16 -2.52 -3.06 -7.15
CA LEU A 16 -1.88 -4.38 -7.17
C LEU A 16 -2.86 -5.51 -7.50
N SER A 17 -4.17 -5.34 -7.28
CA SER A 17 -5.18 -6.36 -7.56
C SER A 17 -5.27 -6.72 -9.05
N HIS A 18 -4.75 -5.89 -9.96
CA HIS A 18 -4.63 -6.23 -11.38
C HIS A 18 -3.54 -7.28 -11.66
N VAL A 19 -2.62 -7.50 -10.71
CA VAL A 19 -1.53 -8.49 -10.82
C VAL A 19 -1.52 -9.33 -9.53
N PRO A 20 -2.30 -10.43 -9.47
CA PRO A 20 -2.53 -11.18 -8.23
C PRO A 20 -1.26 -11.62 -7.50
N ALA A 21 -0.26 -12.11 -8.24
CA ALA A 21 1.02 -12.52 -7.66
C ALA A 21 1.77 -11.37 -6.96
N LEU A 22 1.70 -10.15 -7.51
CA LEU A 22 2.30 -8.97 -6.88
C LEU A 22 1.50 -8.53 -5.65
N ASN A 23 0.17 -8.60 -5.71
CA ASN A 23 -0.69 -8.31 -4.58
C ASN A 23 -0.39 -9.26 -3.39
N ASP A 24 -0.26 -10.56 -3.66
CA ASP A 24 0.05 -11.57 -2.63
C ASP A 24 1.43 -11.36 -2.03
N ALA A 25 2.45 -11.12 -2.87
CA ALA A 25 3.80 -10.83 -2.42
C ALA A 25 3.86 -9.56 -1.56
N PHE A 26 3.16 -8.50 -1.99
CA PHE A 26 3.06 -7.25 -1.24
C PHE A 26 2.41 -7.49 0.13
N TRP A 27 1.24 -8.14 0.19
CA TRP A 27 0.56 -8.35 1.45
C TRP A 27 1.31 -9.30 2.39
N LYS A 28 2.06 -10.27 1.87
CA LYS A 28 2.97 -11.09 2.67
C LYS A 28 4.03 -10.24 3.35
N LEU A 29 4.73 -9.38 2.59
CA LEU A 29 5.74 -8.47 3.13
C LEU A 29 5.14 -7.47 4.11
N TYR A 30 4.01 -6.86 3.75
CA TYR A 30 3.34 -5.85 4.56
C TYR A 30 2.91 -6.44 5.91
N ARG A 31 2.30 -7.63 5.93
CA ARG A 31 1.94 -8.32 7.17
C ARG A 31 3.15 -8.64 8.03
N GLU A 32 4.22 -9.17 7.45
CA GLU A 32 5.45 -9.47 8.19
C GLU A 32 6.00 -8.22 8.88
N PHE A 33 6.11 -7.12 8.15
CA PHE A 33 6.57 -5.84 8.68
C PHE A 33 5.70 -5.34 9.84
N TRP A 34 4.37 -5.47 9.77
CA TRP A 34 3.47 -4.94 10.80
C TRP A 34 3.32 -5.85 12.02
N SER A 35 3.42 -7.16 11.85
CA SER A 35 3.18 -8.15 12.90
C SER A 35 4.43 -8.60 13.64
N HIS A 36 5.61 -8.55 13.00
CA HIS A 36 6.84 -9.14 13.54
C HIS A 36 8.04 -8.18 13.51
N GLY A 37 9.12 -8.52 14.21
CA GLY A 37 10.38 -7.75 14.22
C GLY A 37 10.74 -7.15 15.58
N VAL A 38 11.86 -6.42 15.62
CA VAL A 38 12.46 -5.87 16.85
C VAL A 38 11.88 -4.53 17.31
N LEU A 39 11.09 -3.88 16.45
CA LEU A 39 10.43 -2.60 16.75
C LEU A 39 8.98 -2.84 17.12
N ASP A 40 8.49 -2.08 18.10
CA ASP A 40 7.09 -2.10 18.47
C ASP A 40 6.21 -1.44 17.39
N HIS A 41 4.89 -1.62 17.52
CA HIS A 41 3.94 -1.09 16.55
C HIS A 41 3.99 0.44 16.47
N ARG A 42 4.20 1.11 17.61
CA ARG A 42 4.25 2.58 17.68
C ARG A 42 5.46 3.13 16.92
N ALA A 43 6.64 2.55 17.07
CA ALA A 43 7.84 2.96 16.35
C ALA A 43 7.68 2.77 14.84
N LYS A 44 7.06 1.67 14.40
CA LYS A 44 6.75 1.43 12.97
C LYS A 44 5.80 2.48 12.42
N GLU A 45 4.76 2.85 13.18
CA GLU A 45 3.80 3.87 12.74
C GLU A 45 4.43 5.27 12.65
N MET A 46 5.29 5.63 13.61
CA MET A 46 6.06 6.88 13.54
C MET A 46 6.95 6.92 12.30
N ALA A 47 7.63 5.81 11.98
CA ALA A 47 8.44 5.70 10.77
C ALA A 47 7.58 5.79 9.50
N ARG A 48 6.40 5.16 9.47
CA ARG A 48 5.45 5.24 8.35
C ARG A 48 5.03 6.69 8.08
N ILE A 49 4.60 7.42 9.10
CA ILE A 49 4.19 8.84 9.02
C ILE A 49 5.34 9.72 8.54
N ARG A 50 6.55 9.52 9.09
CA ARG A 50 7.75 10.26 8.66
C ARG A 50 8.06 10.00 7.19
N ASN A 51 7.99 8.74 6.75
CA ASN A 51 8.26 8.38 5.36
C ASN A 51 7.19 8.93 4.40
N ALA A 52 5.91 8.89 4.78
CA ALA A 52 4.81 9.52 4.06
C ALA A 52 5.09 11.00 3.77
N ARG A 53 5.55 11.76 4.77
CA ARG A 53 5.95 13.17 4.59
C ARG A 53 7.13 13.34 3.64
N VAL A 54 8.17 12.50 3.77
CA VAL A 54 9.39 12.58 2.94
C VAL A 54 9.11 12.24 1.48
N THR A 55 8.22 11.29 1.22
CA THR A 55 7.84 10.88 -0.14
C THR A 55 6.66 11.66 -0.70
N ASN A 56 6.17 12.69 0.01
CA ASN A 56 4.97 13.44 -0.33
C ASN A 56 3.76 12.52 -0.59
N CYS A 57 3.69 11.40 0.13
CA CYS A 57 2.66 10.38 0.01
C CYS A 57 1.68 10.54 1.16
N GLY A 58 0.57 11.22 0.91
CA GLY A 58 -0.63 11.25 1.76
C GLY A 58 -0.39 11.46 3.26
N LEU A 59 -0.36 12.74 3.66
CA LEU A 59 -0.83 13.28 4.94
C LEU A 59 -1.41 14.68 4.72
#